data_AF-F7UXP0-F1
#
_entry.id   AF-F7UXP0-F1
#
_cell.length_a   1.000
_cell.length_b   1.000
_cell.length_c   1.000
_cell.angle_alpha   90.00
_cell.angle_beta   90.00
_cell.angle_gamma   90.00
#
_symmetry.space_group_name_H-M   'P 1'
#
loop_
_entity.id
_entity.type
_entity.pdbx_description
1 polymer ?
#
loop_
_entity_poly.entity_id
_entity_poly.type
_entity_poly.pdbx_seq_one_letter_code
_entity_poly.pdbx_strand_id
1 'polypeptide(L)'
;MAKLLYEAISDSIDMAVNLYAPSNGMVTPIVAQVLDIDGYSLNDLLHGDNLASRTGLSKDGAALFERIRIGAIREFEQGELCFDEAERGGVRWVSYSVRPLIFDGKRQLLIVL
;
A
#
# COMPACT_ATOMS: atom_id res chain seq x y z
N MET A 1 -21.19 -10.47 -14.79
CA MET A 1 -21.75 -9.53 -13.80
C MET A 1 -20.69 -8.99 -12.84
N ALA A 2 -19.93 -9.84 -12.12
CA ALA A 2 -18.87 -9.36 -11.21
C ALA A 2 -17.79 -8.48 -11.88
N LYS A 3 -17.41 -8.79 -13.13
CA LYS A 3 -16.39 -8.04 -13.89
C LYS A 3 -16.78 -6.57 -14.13
N LEU A 4 -18.03 -6.30 -14.51
CA LEU A 4 -18.53 -4.94 -14.78
C LEU A 4 -18.63 -4.10 -13.50
N LEU A 5 -19.02 -4.73 -12.38
CA LEU A 5 -19.05 -4.04 -11.08
C LEU A 5 -17.63 -3.71 -10.61
N TYR A 6 -16.69 -4.63 -10.82
CA TYR A 6 -15.29 -4.43 -10.48
C TYR A 6 -14.65 -3.31 -11.31
N GLU A 7 -14.90 -3.29 -12.62
CA GLU A 7 -14.44 -2.23 -13.52
C GLU A 7 -15.06 -0.87 -13.13
N ALA A 8 -16.38 -0.81 -12.89
CA ALA A 8 -17.05 0.43 -12.48
C ALA A 8 -16.58 0.96 -11.11
N ILE A 9 -16.34 0.06 -10.14
CA ILE A 9 -15.79 0.44 -8.83
C ILE A 9 -14.34 0.90 -9.00
N SER A 10 -13.52 0.16 -9.75
CA SER A 10 -12.14 0.52 -10.06
C SER A 10 -12.06 1.91 -10.69
N ASP A 11 -12.93 2.21 -11.67
CA ASP A 11 -13.02 3.50 -12.40
C ASP A 11 -13.51 4.68 -11.54
N SER A 12 -14.06 4.40 -10.35
CA SER A 12 -14.71 5.41 -9.50
C SER A 12 -13.95 5.70 -8.21
N ILE A 13 -12.90 4.95 -7.91
CA ILE A 13 -12.15 5.05 -6.66
C ILE A 13 -10.71 5.47 -6.96
N ASP A 14 -10.34 6.66 -6.49
CA ASP A 14 -8.95 7.15 -6.45
C ASP A 14 -8.17 6.48 -5.29
N MET A 15 -8.06 5.14 -5.30
CA MET A 15 -7.32 4.37 -4.30
C MET A 15 -6.55 3.22 -4.95
N ALA A 16 -5.37 2.93 -4.41
CA ALA A 16 -4.58 1.76 -4.76
C ALA A 16 -4.96 0.59 -3.85
N VAL A 17 -5.53 -0.47 -4.42
CA VAL A 17 -5.90 -1.68 -3.66
C VAL A 17 -4.99 -2.83 -4.06
N ASN A 18 -4.33 -3.43 -3.08
CA ASN A 18 -3.33 -4.48 -3.31
C ASN A 18 -3.48 -5.63 -2.31
N LEU A 19 -3.16 -6.84 -2.76
CA LEU A 19 -2.87 -7.98 -1.89
C LEU A 19 -1.37 -8.14 -1.76
N TYR A 20 -0.88 -8.30 -0.54
CA TYR A 20 0.51 -8.61 -0.25
C TYR A 20 0.62 -9.91 0.54
N ALA A 21 1.53 -10.79 0.11
CA ALA A 21 1.82 -12.04 0.80
C ALA A 21 3.21 -11.98 1.47
N PRO A 22 3.30 -11.71 2.79
CA PRO A 22 4.58 -11.59 3.49
C PRO A 22 5.45 -12.85 3.39
N SER A 23 4.85 -14.02 3.20
CA SER A 23 5.57 -15.29 3.09
C SER A 23 6.51 -15.40 1.88
N ASN A 24 6.23 -14.66 0.81
CA ASN A 24 7.01 -14.71 -0.44
C ASN A 24 7.23 -13.34 -1.09
N GLY A 25 6.85 -12.25 -0.41
CA GLY A 25 6.99 -10.89 -0.92
C GLY A 25 6.07 -10.54 -2.09
N MET A 26 5.13 -11.40 -2.48
CA MET A 26 4.35 -11.15 -3.70
C MET A 26 3.31 -10.04 -3.49
N VAL A 27 3.34 -9.03 -4.35
CA VAL A 27 2.31 -7.99 -4.46
C VAL A 27 1.40 -8.30 -5.66
N THR A 28 0.09 -8.33 -5.43
CA THR A 28 -0.94 -8.52 -6.46
C THR A 28 -1.85 -7.30 -6.47
N PRO A 29 -1.74 -6.41 -7.48
CA PRO A 29 -2.64 -5.27 -7.60
C PRO A 29 -4.06 -5.74 -7.91
N ILE A 30 -5.03 -5.19 -7.19
CA ILE A 30 -6.47 -5.38 -7.40
C ILE A 30 -6.99 -4.19 -8.19
N VAL A 31 -6.91 -2.98 -7.62
CA VAL A 31 -7.24 -1.73 -8.29
C VAL A 31 -5.95 -0.93 -8.47
N ALA A 32 -5.61 -0.60 -9.71
CA ALA A 32 -4.34 0.01 -10.09
C ALA A 32 -4.48 1.47 -10.56
N GLN A 33 -5.65 2.11 -10.34
CA GLN A 33 -5.91 3.44 -10.91
C GLN A 33 -5.10 4.57 -10.29
N VAL A 34 -4.51 4.33 -9.12
CA VAL A 34 -3.48 5.21 -8.57
C VAL A 34 -2.15 4.47 -8.62
N LEU A 35 -1.58 4.41 -9.82
CA LEU A 35 -0.13 4.46 -9.94
C LEU A 35 0.28 5.81 -9.34
N ASP A 36 1.31 5.79 -8.51
CA ASP A 36 2.03 6.98 -8.03
C ASP A 36 1.49 7.59 -6.72
N ILE A 37 1.66 6.82 -5.64
CA ILE A 37 2.00 7.46 -4.37
C ILE A 37 3.38 8.08 -4.57
N ASP A 38 3.36 9.32 -5.04
CA ASP A 38 4.56 10.12 -5.33
C ASP A 38 5.53 9.45 -6.32
N GLY A 39 4.99 8.72 -7.31
CA GLY A 39 5.75 8.01 -8.34
C GLY A 39 6.13 6.57 -8.01
N TYR A 40 5.72 6.06 -6.84
CA TYR A 40 6.08 4.72 -6.37
C TYR A 40 4.87 3.77 -6.33
N SER A 41 5.06 2.54 -6.82
CA SER A 41 4.11 1.45 -6.62
C SER A 41 4.23 0.86 -5.21
N LEU A 42 3.21 0.14 -4.74
CA LEU A 42 3.32 -0.61 -3.48
C LEU A 42 4.50 -1.60 -3.50
N ASN A 43 4.80 -2.18 -4.66
CA ASN A 43 5.93 -3.08 -4.80
C ASN A 43 7.27 -2.37 -4.57
N ASP A 44 7.41 -1.14 -5.06
CA ASP A 44 8.59 -0.30 -4.80
C ASP A 44 8.67 0.08 -3.32
N LEU A 45 7.52 0.38 -2.70
CA LEU A 45 7.44 0.70 -1.27
C LEU A 45 7.82 -0.46 -0.35
N LEU A 46 7.58 -1.72 -0.77
CA LEU A 46 7.86 -2.89 0.06
C LEU A 46 9.25 -3.52 -0.17
N HIS A 47 9.81 -3.34 -1.36
CA HIS A 47 11.07 -3.99 -1.76
C HIS A 47 12.20 -3.00 -2.06
N GLY A 48 11.92 -1.70 -2.07
CA GLY A 48 12.92 -0.67 -2.29
C GLY A 48 13.88 -0.55 -1.11
N ASP A 49 15.18 -0.76 -1.36
CA ASP A 49 16.22 -0.37 -0.42
C ASP A 49 16.15 1.14 -0.15
N ASN A 50 16.34 1.54 1.11
CA ASN A 50 16.38 2.94 1.53
C ASN A 50 15.10 3.76 1.22
N LEU A 51 13.93 3.15 1.40
CA LEU A 51 12.64 3.76 1.10
C LEU A 51 12.46 5.14 1.74
N ALA A 52 12.65 5.24 3.06
CA ALA A 52 12.48 6.48 3.81
C ALA A 52 13.42 7.61 3.31
N SER A 53 14.61 7.26 2.83
CA SER A 53 15.59 8.23 2.31
C SER A 53 15.34 8.64 0.86
N ARG A 54 14.53 7.89 0.11
CA ARG A 54 14.25 8.14 -1.31
C ARG A 54 12.87 8.75 -1.57
N THR A 55 11.90 8.46 -0.72
CA THR A 55 10.48 8.83 -0.95
C THR A 55 9.99 9.95 -0.05
N GLY A 56 10.81 10.46 0.88
CA GLY A 56 10.35 11.42 1.88
C GLY A 56 9.33 10.86 2.87
N LEU A 57 9.12 9.54 2.88
CA LEU A 57 8.16 8.89 3.77
C LEU A 57 8.52 9.14 5.24
N SER A 58 7.52 9.50 6.04
CA SER A 58 7.68 9.71 7.47
C SER A 58 8.20 8.46 8.20
N LYS A 59 8.80 8.66 9.37
CA LYS A 59 9.29 7.54 10.21
C LYS A 59 8.18 6.55 10.55
N ASP A 60 6.98 7.05 10.82
CA ASP A 60 5.81 6.22 11.14
C ASP A 60 5.35 5.42 9.92
N GLY A 61 5.36 6.05 8.74
CA GLY A 61 5.12 5.35 7.47
C GLY A 61 6.15 4.24 7.23
N ALA A 62 7.43 4.53 7.38
CA ALA A 62 8.50 3.54 7.21
C ALA A 62 8.35 2.35 8.18
N ALA A 63 7.99 2.62 9.44
CA ALA A 63 7.70 1.58 10.42
C ALA A 63 6.47 0.74 10.04
N LEU A 64 5.43 1.35 9.48
CA LEU A 64 4.27 0.63 8.95
C LEU A 64 4.66 -0.31 7.81
N PHE A 65 5.38 0.16 6.80
CA PHE A 65 5.80 -0.68 5.66
C PHE A 65 6.71 -1.82 6.11
N GLU A 66 7.58 -1.60 7.10
CA GLU A 66 8.39 -2.67 7.69
C GLU A 66 7.51 -3.74 8.36
N ARG A 67 6.50 -3.33 9.14
CA ARG A 67 5.55 -4.25 9.77
C ARG A 67 4.71 -5.02 8.75
N ILE A 68 4.32 -4.38 7.64
CA ILE A 68 3.67 -5.03 6.50
C ILE A 68 4.61 -6.09 5.92
N ARG A 69 5.85 -5.71 5.59
CA ARG A 69 6.88 -6.55 4.98
C ARG A 69 7.13 -7.83 5.75
N ILE A 70 7.25 -7.75 7.08
CA ILE A 70 7.47 -8.92 7.95
C ILE A 70 6.17 -9.63 8.37
N GLY A 71 5.00 -9.16 7.93
CA GLY A 71 3.71 -9.76 8.28
C GLY A 71 3.32 -9.61 9.76
N ALA A 72 3.81 -8.55 10.42
CA ALA A 72 3.55 -8.26 11.83
C ALA A 72 2.15 -7.69 12.10
N ILE A 73 1.44 -7.19 11.09
CA ILE A 73 0.05 -6.74 11.23
C ILE A 73 -0.85 -7.97 11.43
N ARG A 74 -1.47 -8.06 12.62
CA ARG A 74 -2.27 -9.22 13.07
C ARG A 74 -3.77 -8.94 13.08
N GLU A 75 -4.14 -7.66 13.14
CA GLU A 75 -5.51 -7.18 13.16
C GLU A 75 -5.69 -6.06 12.12
N PHE A 76 -6.91 -5.56 12.00
CA PHE A 76 -7.20 -4.44 11.11
C PHE A 76 -6.55 -3.15 11.66
N GLU A 77 -5.80 -2.46 10.81
CA GLU A 77 -5.17 -1.18 11.13
C GLU A 77 -5.49 -0.16 10.03
N GLN A 78 -5.73 1.09 10.42
CA GLN A 78 -5.98 2.19 9.50
C GLN A 78 -5.45 3.49 10.08
N GLY A 79 -5.13 4.46 9.23
CA GLY A 79 -4.64 5.77 9.64
C GLY A 79 -4.20 6.59 8.45
N GLU A 80 -3.33 7.56 8.72
CA GLU A 80 -2.72 8.40 7.70
C GLU A 80 -1.21 8.34 7.83
N LEU A 81 -0.52 8.39 6.69
CA LEU A 81 0.92 8.52 6.59
C LEU A 81 1.26 9.72 5.71
N CYS A 82 2.41 10.34 5.95
CA CYS A 82 2.83 11.50 5.20
C CYS A 82 4.13 11.25 4.41
N PHE A 83 4.19 11.88 3.25
CA PHE A 83 5.36 11.99 2.38
C PHE A 83 5.80 13.45 2.36
N ASP A 84 7.09 13.67 2.59
CA ASP A 84 7.76 14.95 2.41
C ASP A 84 8.18 15.06 0.94
N GLU A 85 7.45 15.85 0.16
CA GLU A 85 7.83 16.14 -1.23
C GLU A 85 8.98 17.16 -1.22
N ALA A 86 10.20 16.69 -0.93
CA ALA A 86 11.38 17.54 -0.82
C ALA A 86 11.63 18.39 -2.08
N GLU A 87 11.19 17.93 -3.26
CA GLU A 87 11.30 18.67 -4.53
C GLU A 87 10.17 19.68 -4.77
N ARG A 88 9.03 19.59 -4.07
CA ARG A 88 7.85 20.47 -4.29
C ARG A 88 7.47 21.32 -3.09
N GLY A 89 8.12 21.11 -1.93
CA GLY A 89 7.92 21.92 -0.72
C GLY A 89 6.56 21.69 -0.04
N GLY A 90 5.94 20.53 -0.26
CA GLY A 90 4.63 20.15 0.27
C GLY A 90 4.67 18.86 1.08
N VAL A 91 3.76 18.74 2.05
CA VAL A 91 3.50 17.47 2.76
C VAL A 91 2.25 16.85 2.16
N ARG A 92 2.38 15.64 1.61
CA ARG A 92 1.24 14.86 1.12
C ARG A 92 0.82 13.84 2.17
N TRP A 93 -0.45 13.86 2.53
CA TRP A 93 -1.06 12.86 3.42
C TRP A 93 -1.76 11.80 2.59
N VAL A 94 -1.57 10.53 2.96
CA VAL A 94 -2.19 9.36 2.33
C VAL A 94 -2.88 8.56 3.42
N SER A 95 -4.18 8.35 3.27
CA SER A 95 -4.93 7.44 4.13
C SER A 95 -4.55 6.00 3.78
N TYR A 96 -4.36 5.16 4.79
CA TYR A 96 -4.11 3.73 4.59
C TYR A 96 -5.10 2.89 5.38
N SER A 97 -5.36 1.69 4.86
CA SER A 97 -5.90 0.60 5.64
C SER A 97 -5.20 -0.71 5.31
N VAL A 98 -4.95 -1.52 6.33
CA VAL A 98 -4.35 -2.85 6.19
C VAL A 98 -5.21 -3.86 6.94
N ARG A 99 -5.65 -4.90 6.22
CA ARG A 99 -6.46 -5.97 6.77
C ARG A 99 -5.80 -7.33 6.51
N PRO A 100 -5.47 -8.10 7.57
CA PRO A 100 -5.04 -9.47 7.39
C PRO A 100 -6.20 -10.36 6.96
N LEU A 101 -5.94 -11.27 6.01
CA LEU A 101 -6.90 -12.24 5.53
C LEU A 101 -6.21 -13.54 5.11
N ILE A 102 -7.00 -14.59 4.87
CA ILE A 102 -6.54 -15.82 4.23
C ILE A 102 -7.06 -15.82 2.79
N PHE A 103 -6.14 -15.88 1.83
CA PHE A 103 -6.46 -16.02 0.41
C PHE A 103 -5.54 -17.06 -0.20
N ASP A 104 -6.12 -17.97 -0.99
CA ASP A 104 -5.41 -19.12 -1.59
C ASP A 104 -4.61 -19.94 -0.56
N GLY A 105 -5.22 -20.20 0.60
CA GLY A 105 -4.59 -20.94 1.71
C GLY A 105 -3.40 -20.24 2.38
N LYS A 106 -3.09 -19.00 1.99
CA LYS A 106 -1.97 -18.21 2.50
C LYS A 106 -2.47 -17.03 3.30
N ARG A 107 -1.71 -16.67 4.33
CA ARG A 107 -1.91 -15.43 5.06
C ARG A 107 -1.42 -14.26 4.21
N GLN A 108 -2.32 -13.32 3.94
CA GLN A 108 -2.06 -12.14 3.12
C GLN A 108 -2.58 -10.88 3.83
N LEU A 109 -2.14 -9.73 3.35
CA LEU A 109 -2.57 -8.42 3.79
C LEU A 109 -3.27 -7.74 2.60
N LEU A 110 -4.53 -7.34 2.79
CA LEU A 110 -5.21 -6.42 1.89
C LEU A 110 -4.82 -5.00 2.30
N ILE A 111 -4.21 -4.27 1.39
CA ILE A 111 -3.66 -2.94 1.60
C ILE A 111 -4.39 -1.98 0.69
N VAL A 112 -4.93 -0.91 1.26
CA VAL A 112 -5.54 0.21 0.56
C VAL A 112 -4.75 1.47 0.89
N LEU A 113 -4.35 2.22 -0.13
CA LEU A 113 -3.62 3.48 -0.05
C LEU A 113 -4.28 4.54 -0.95
#